data_AF-A0A929TAJ1-F1
#
_entry.id   AF-A0A929TAJ1-F1
#
_cell.length_a   1.000
_cell.length_b   1.000
_cell.length_c   1.000
_cell.angle_alpha   90.00
_cell.angle_beta   90.00
_cell.angle_gamma   90.00
#
_symmetry.space_group_name_H-M   'P 1'
#
loop_
_entity.id
_entity.type
_entity.pdbx_description
1 polymer ?
#
loop_
_entity_poly.entity_id
_entity_poly.type
_entity_poly.pdbx_seq_one_letter_code
_entity_poly.pdbx_strand_id
1 'polypeptide(L)'
;MENTAFIIAADDAMIRYSVKEYFPRVLEKEGEDSTKTIDYNQFSEKYLEKLIQVPMHIPRIGIAEAEMYVLLLMIESKLGETEELIGLANAVIKKLSRPWALEPLTSEEIKRVAGEKYESVIENVKIAKSIDKILAENTNGNPRNIKRFLNMLLLRTEIAHNRGFDELKMPVLAKMMLAEQYNYDFYKAIASELREDGTCPAFDLVSESEEKTEDNATDTGTESETSETSTEQSTKPESVKPEYRNKDFKKKLDEEAIKAWMGTEPSLEGVDLRPYYFACTEKEDFFFSSQEERLREIIQAVRGGKFTAGSRNEQIKKLENPDAKYVFNVVSQSM
;
A
#
# COMPACT_ATOMS: atom_id res chain seq x y z
N MET A 1 17.25 6.28 48.71
CA MET A 1 16.18 5.66 47.90
C MET A 1 16.55 4.21 47.74
N GLU A 2 16.16 3.36 48.68
CA GLU A 2 16.30 1.91 48.52
C GLU A 2 15.12 1.40 47.68
N ASN A 3 15.36 0.42 46.81
CA ASN A 3 14.35 -0.20 45.92
C ASN A 3 13.69 0.72 44.88
N THR A 4 14.40 1.73 44.35
CA THR A 4 13.89 2.57 43.25
C THR A 4 14.46 2.12 41.91
N ALA A 5 13.59 1.97 40.91
CA ALA A 5 13.96 1.71 39.52
C ALA A 5 13.49 2.88 38.64
N PHE A 6 14.33 3.28 37.68
CA PHE A 6 13.99 4.27 36.65
C PHE A 6 13.74 3.54 35.34
N ILE A 7 12.56 3.74 34.75
CA ILE A 7 12.21 3.19 33.44
C ILE A 7 12.31 4.32 32.42
N ILE A 8 13.15 4.12 31.40
CA ILE A 8 13.38 5.08 30.33
C ILE A 8 12.84 4.47 29.04
N ALA A 9 11.87 5.14 28.41
CA ALA A 9 11.36 4.78 27.08
C ALA A 9 11.78 5.87 26.10
N ALA A 10 12.68 5.53 25.18
CA ALA A 10 13.24 6.48 24.22
C ALA A 10 13.67 5.78 22.93
N ASP A 11 13.75 6.55 21.85
CA ASP A 11 14.31 6.10 20.59
C ASP A 11 15.85 6.11 20.68
N ASP A 12 16.45 4.94 20.54
CA ASP A 12 17.91 4.76 20.59
C ASP A 12 18.62 5.65 19.56
N ALA A 13 18.07 5.77 18.34
CA ALA A 13 18.66 6.60 17.29
C ALA A 13 18.66 8.09 17.66
N MET A 14 17.58 8.57 18.29
CA MET A 14 17.52 9.96 18.76
C MET A 14 18.52 10.21 19.89
N ILE A 15 18.65 9.29 20.85
CA ILE A 15 19.62 9.47 21.94
C ILE A 15 21.05 9.49 21.38
N ARG A 16 21.39 8.57 20.48
CA ARG A 16 22.71 8.54 19.84
C ARG A 16 23.03 9.84 19.10
N TYR A 17 22.05 10.36 18.36
CA TYR A 17 22.17 11.65 17.68
C TYR A 17 22.44 12.78 18.69
N SER A 18 21.65 12.87 19.76
CA SER A 18 21.81 13.91 20.79
C SER A 18 23.15 13.80 21.53
N VAL A 19 23.63 12.59 21.83
CA VAL A 19 24.94 12.36 22.45
C VAL A 19 26.07 12.86 21.53
N LYS A 20 25.96 12.60 20.22
CA LYS A 20 26.90 13.08 19.22
C LYS A 20 26.92 14.61 19.14
N GLU A 21 25.76 15.24 19.16
CA GLU A 21 25.63 16.71 19.11
C GLU A 21 26.18 17.38 20.37
N TYR A 22 25.95 16.77 21.55
CA TYR A 22 26.33 17.35 22.84
C TYR A 22 27.81 17.18 23.19
N PHE A 23 28.49 16.13 22.69
CA PHE A 23 29.90 15.85 22.97
C PHE A 23 30.81 15.98 21.73
N PRO A 24 30.89 17.16 21.09
CA PRO A 24 31.68 17.33 19.87
C PRO A 24 33.20 17.32 20.11
N ARG A 25 33.69 17.46 21.36
CA ARG A 25 35.13 17.48 21.67
C ARG A 25 35.75 16.12 21.96
N VAL A 26 34.93 15.09 22.20
CA VAL A 26 35.42 13.69 22.20
C VAL A 26 35.92 13.32 20.79
N LEU A 27 35.40 14.02 19.77
CA LEU A 27 35.74 13.88 18.35
C LEU A 27 37.16 14.36 18.00
N GLU A 28 37.73 15.26 18.81
CA GLU A 28 39.02 15.90 18.51
C GLU A 28 40.22 15.12 19.09
N LYS A 29 40.02 14.33 20.16
CA LYS A 29 41.10 13.60 20.85
C LYS A 29 41.44 12.23 20.27
N GLU A 30 40.52 11.59 19.54
CA GLU A 30 40.80 10.32 18.83
C GLU A 30 41.23 10.53 17.37
N GLY A 31 41.30 11.79 16.91
CA GLY A 31 41.73 12.17 15.57
C GLY A 31 43.24 12.41 15.40
N GLU A 32 44.06 12.28 16.46
CA GLU A 32 45.53 12.41 16.36
C GLU A 32 46.21 11.14 15.78
N ASP A 33 45.56 9.97 15.81
CA ASP A 33 46.01 8.77 15.11
C ASP A 33 45.31 8.65 13.75
N SER A 34 45.92 9.32 12.77
CA SER A 34 45.53 9.53 11.36
C SER A 34 45.26 8.29 10.47
N THR A 35 44.68 7.20 10.99
CA THR A 35 44.34 6.02 10.17
C THR A 35 43.08 5.24 10.57
N LYS A 36 42.33 5.65 11.60
CA LYS A 36 41.05 5.02 11.95
C LYS A 36 39.90 5.99 11.75
N THR A 37 38.96 5.63 10.89
CA THR A 37 37.66 6.29 10.80
C THR A 37 37.00 6.26 12.18
N ILE A 38 36.70 7.45 12.72
CA ILE A 38 36.01 7.61 14.01
C ILE A 38 34.68 6.84 13.94
N ASP A 39 34.53 5.80 14.76
CA ASP A 39 33.28 5.04 14.84
C ASP A 39 32.36 5.69 15.88
N TYR A 40 31.65 6.73 15.43
CA TYR A 40 30.71 7.51 16.24
C TYR A 40 29.66 6.66 16.96
N ASN A 41 29.28 5.52 16.36
CA ASN A 41 28.29 4.63 16.97
C ASN A 41 28.85 4.00 18.25
N GLN A 42 30.12 3.61 18.28
CA GLN A 42 30.74 2.98 19.46
C GLN A 42 30.80 3.89 20.70
N PHE A 43 31.02 5.21 20.53
CA PHE A 43 31.00 6.13 21.67
C PHE A 43 29.60 6.24 22.27
N SER A 44 28.60 6.42 21.42
CA SER A 44 27.21 6.51 21.84
C SER A 44 26.72 5.21 22.51
N GLU A 45 27.18 4.05 22.03
CA GLU A 45 26.90 2.74 22.64
C GLU A 45 27.50 2.62 24.03
N LYS A 46 28.79 2.94 24.18
CA LYS A 46 29.46 2.92 25.50
C LYS A 46 28.84 3.91 26.47
N TYR A 47 28.32 5.03 25.98
CA TYR A 47 27.60 6.00 26.80
C TYR A 47 26.27 5.43 27.29
N LEU A 48 25.48 4.84 26.38
CA LEU A 48 24.21 4.21 26.70
C LEU A 48 24.37 3.00 27.62
N GLU A 49 25.37 2.15 27.41
CA GLU A 49 25.69 1.00 28.27
C GLU A 49 25.98 1.41 29.71
N LYS A 50 26.64 2.56 29.92
CA LYS A 50 26.92 3.08 31.27
C LYS A 50 25.69 3.68 31.95
N LEU A 51 24.71 4.16 31.17
CA LEU A 51 23.52 4.84 31.68
C LEU A 51 22.35 3.87 31.88
N ILE A 52 22.24 2.86 31.01
CA ILE A 52 21.15 1.89 31.00
C ILE A 52 21.71 0.53 31.43
N GLN A 53 21.32 0.09 32.63
CA GLN A 53 21.78 -1.19 33.19
C GLN A 53 21.14 -2.40 32.49
N VAL A 54 19.87 -2.27 32.08
CA VAL A 54 19.10 -3.36 31.46
C VAL A 54 18.45 -2.81 30.18
N PRO A 55 19.11 -2.92 29.02
CA PRO A 55 18.51 -2.52 27.76
C PRO A 55 17.44 -3.53 27.37
N MET A 56 16.24 -3.02 27.06
CA MET A 56 15.16 -3.81 26.46
C MET A 56 14.74 -3.15 25.17
N HIS A 57 14.82 -3.90 24.06
CA HIS A 57 14.32 -3.47 22.76
C HIS A 57 12.94 -4.09 22.53
N ILE A 58 11.98 -3.25 22.16
CA ILE A 58 10.66 -3.72 21.76
C ILE A 58 10.80 -4.31 20.34
N PRO A 59 10.52 -5.61 20.15
CA PRO A 59 10.59 -6.21 18.81
C PRO A 59 9.49 -5.62 17.92
N ARG A 60 9.73 -5.64 16.61
CA ARG A 60 8.65 -5.41 15.65
C ARG A 60 7.68 -6.57 15.71
N ILE A 61 6.40 -6.29 15.51
CA ILE A 61 5.41 -7.35 15.48
C ILE A 61 5.53 -8.17 14.19
N GLY A 62 5.39 -9.48 14.31
CA GLY A 62 5.37 -10.40 13.16
C GLY A 62 4.10 -10.26 12.32
N ILE A 63 4.05 -10.93 11.16
CA ILE A 63 2.88 -10.91 10.26
C ILE A 63 1.63 -11.41 10.99
N ALA A 64 1.69 -12.59 11.61
CA ALA A 64 0.56 -13.15 12.35
C ALA A 64 0.12 -12.30 13.56
N GLU A 65 1.05 -11.59 14.19
CA GLU A 65 0.74 -10.66 15.29
C GLU A 65 0.06 -9.38 14.75
N ALA A 66 0.51 -8.89 13.60
CA ALA A 66 -0.12 -7.78 12.89
C ALA A 66 -1.54 -8.14 12.42
N GLU A 67 -1.76 -9.36 11.96
CA GLU A 67 -3.10 -9.84 11.59
C GLU A 67 -4.07 -9.80 12.78
N MET A 68 -3.65 -10.34 13.93
CA MET A 68 -4.44 -10.27 15.16
C MET A 68 -4.67 -8.82 15.61
N TYR A 69 -3.68 -7.96 15.45
CA TYR A 69 -3.79 -6.54 15.80
C TYR A 69 -4.79 -5.81 14.90
N VAL A 70 -4.74 -6.02 13.58
CA VAL A 70 -5.70 -5.47 12.61
C VAL A 70 -7.11 -5.93 12.96
N LEU A 71 -7.28 -7.23 13.23
CA LEU A 71 -8.55 -7.80 13.66
C LEU A 71 -9.09 -7.11 14.90
N LEU A 72 -8.28 -6.96 15.96
CA LEU A 72 -8.70 -6.28 17.20
C LEU A 72 -9.10 -4.83 16.95
N LEU A 73 -8.35 -4.08 16.13
CA LEU A 73 -8.69 -2.68 15.81
C LEU A 73 -10.00 -2.57 15.02
N MET A 74 -10.25 -3.47 14.07
CA MET A 74 -11.50 -3.50 13.31
C MET A 74 -12.69 -3.84 14.21
N ILE A 75 -12.51 -4.74 15.17
CA ILE A 75 -13.50 -5.07 16.19
C ILE A 75 -13.73 -3.87 17.13
N GLU A 76 -12.66 -3.24 17.62
CA GLU A 76 -12.71 -2.02 18.45
C GLU A 76 -13.50 -0.90 17.76
N SER A 77 -13.35 -0.74 16.44
CA SER A 77 -14.07 0.29 15.68
C SER A 77 -15.59 0.20 15.76
N LYS A 78 -16.15 -0.99 16.06
CA LYS A 78 -17.61 -1.19 16.22
C LYS A 78 -18.08 -1.33 17.65
N LEU A 79 -17.37 -2.09 18.50
CA LEU A 79 -17.83 -2.24 19.89
C LEU A 79 -17.39 -1.08 20.79
N GLY A 80 -16.30 -0.38 20.45
CA GLY A 80 -15.57 0.49 21.37
C GLY A 80 -14.89 -0.30 22.49
N GLU A 81 -14.48 0.42 23.54
CA GLU A 81 -13.79 -0.13 24.72
C GLU A 81 -14.78 -0.88 25.64
N THR A 82 -15.11 -2.11 25.25
CA THR A 82 -16.06 -2.97 25.97
C THR A 82 -15.37 -4.15 26.65
N GLU A 83 -16.04 -4.77 27.63
CA GLU A 83 -15.50 -5.96 28.32
C GLU A 83 -15.24 -7.13 27.37
N GLU A 84 -16.04 -7.27 26.30
CA GLU A 84 -15.86 -8.30 25.29
C GLU A 84 -14.55 -8.08 24.49
N LEU A 85 -14.23 -6.82 24.15
CA LEU A 85 -12.97 -6.48 23.49
C LEU A 85 -11.78 -6.80 24.42
N ILE A 86 -11.88 -6.48 25.71
CA ILE A 86 -10.85 -6.81 26.70
C ILE A 86 -10.70 -8.33 26.82
N GLY A 87 -11.80 -9.08 26.82
CA GLY A 87 -11.79 -10.54 26.78
C GLY A 87 -11.06 -11.10 25.56
N LEU A 88 -11.28 -10.49 24.39
CA LEU A 88 -10.64 -10.91 23.14
C LEU A 88 -9.15 -10.57 23.14
N ALA A 89 -8.78 -9.37 23.61
CA ALA A 89 -7.40 -8.95 23.79
C ALA A 89 -6.65 -9.89 24.74
N ASN A 90 -7.27 -10.31 25.85
CA ASN A 90 -6.69 -11.29 26.77
C ASN A 90 -6.50 -12.66 26.11
N ALA A 91 -7.42 -13.10 25.26
CA ALA A 91 -7.27 -14.32 24.49
C ALA A 91 -6.07 -14.23 23.52
N VAL A 92 -5.92 -13.09 22.84
CA VAL A 92 -4.78 -12.80 21.95
C VAL A 92 -3.47 -12.80 22.74
N ILE A 93 -3.39 -12.08 23.86
CA ILE A 93 -2.20 -12.03 24.74
C ILE A 93 -1.81 -13.44 25.20
N LYS A 94 -2.79 -14.28 25.52
CA LYS A 94 -2.53 -15.68 25.89
C LYS A 94 -1.91 -16.47 24.73
N LYS A 95 -2.36 -16.28 23.49
CA LYS A 95 -1.74 -16.90 22.31
C LYS A 95 -0.32 -16.35 22.05
N LEU A 96 -0.13 -15.04 22.20
CA LEU A 96 1.17 -14.37 22.04
C LEU A 96 2.23 -14.83 23.06
N SER A 97 1.82 -15.41 24.20
CA SER A 97 2.77 -16.02 25.15
C SER A 97 3.53 -17.23 24.58
N ARG A 98 3.07 -17.81 23.47
CA ARG A 98 3.68 -18.94 22.76
C ARG A 98 3.87 -18.60 21.27
N PRO A 99 4.78 -17.69 20.93
CA PRO A 99 4.92 -17.18 19.56
C PRO A 99 5.33 -18.25 18.54
N TRP A 100 5.96 -19.35 18.97
CA TRP A 100 6.34 -20.49 18.10
C TRP A 100 5.17 -21.39 17.68
N ALA A 101 3.98 -21.20 18.25
CA ALA A 101 2.77 -21.94 17.94
C ALA A 101 1.58 -20.98 17.82
N LEU A 102 1.83 -19.82 17.20
CA LEU A 102 0.84 -18.77 17.09
C LEU A 102 -0.22 -19.14 16.06
N GLU A 103 -1.41 -19.49 16.55
CA GLU A 103 -2.58 -19.78 15.72
C GLU A 103 -3.46 -18.54 15.57
N PRO A 104 -4.02 -18.27 14.38
CA PRO A 104 -4.96 -17.17 14.18
C PRO A 104 -6.19 -17.29 15.11
N LEU A 105 -6.91 -16.19 15.32
CA LEU A 105 -8.20 -16.26 16.00
C LEU A 105 -9.24 -16.91 15.10
N THR A 106 -9.83 -17.99 15.61
CA THR A 106 -10.92 -18.68 14.93
C THR A 106 -12.22 -17.89 15.07
N SER A 107 -13.10 -18.03 14.09
CA SER A 107 -14.43 -17.41 14.13
C SER A 107 -15.24 -17.87 15.35
N GLU A 108 -15.00 -19.11 15.82
CA GLU A 108 -15.63 -19.67 17.02
C GLU A 108 -15.15 -19.00 18.31
N GLU A 109 -13.84 -18.72 18.43
CA GLU A 109 -13.28 -17.99 19.57
C GLU A 109 -13.84 -16.58 19.65
N ILE A 110 -13.92 -15.88 18.50
CA ILE A 110 -14.51 -14.55 18.43
C ILE A 110 -15.99 -14.60 18.81
N LYS A 111 -16.75 -15.57 18.29
CA LYS A 111 -18.18 -15.74 18.63
C LYS A 111 -18.42 -16.04 20.10
N ARG A 112 -17.57 -16.88 20.70
CA ARG A 112 -17.66 -17.21 22.13
C ARG A 112 -17.43 -16.00 23.03
N VAL A 113 -16.51 -15.10 22.65
CA VAL A 113 -16.15 -13.93 23.45
C VAL A 113 -17.08 -12.74 23.18
N ALA A 114 -17.47 -12.52 21.92
CA ALA A 114 -18.34 -11.42 21.52
C ALA A 114 -19.83 -11.67 21.81
N GLY A 115 -20.24 -12.94 21.97
CA GLY A 115 -21.60 -13.31 22.36
C GLY A 115 -22.66 -12.72 21.43
N GLU A 116 -23.61 -11.96 22.00
CA GLU A 116 -24.70 -11.31 21.26
C GLU A 116 -24.21 -10.21 20.29
N LYS A 117 -23.05 -9.60 20.58
CA LYS A 117 -22.45 -8.57 19.71
C LYS A 117 -21.67 -9.16 18.53
N TYR A 118 -21.60 -10.50 18.40
CA TYR A 118 -20.90 -11.12 17.28
C TYR A 118 -21.47 -10.68 15.91
N GLU A 119 -22.79 -10.56 15.81
CA GLU A 119 -23.46 -10.22 14.55
C GLU A 119 -23.11 -8.81 14.06
N SER A 120 -22.86 -7.85 14.96
CA SER A 120 -22.46 -6.50 14.57
C SER A 120 -21.00 -6.39 14.12
N VAL A 121 -20.22 -7.46 14.33
CA VAL A 121 -18.75 -7.44 14.23
C VAL A 121 -18.26 -8.36 13.12
N ILE A 122 -19.05 -9.37 12.75
CA ILE A 122 -18.70 -10.37 11.74
C ILE A 122 -18.27 -9.76 10.40
N GLU A 123 -18.90 -8.66 10.00
CA GLU A 123 -18.51 -7.93 8.78
C GLU A 123 -17.10 -7.34 8.90
N ASN A 124 -16.79 -6.70 10.03
CA ASN A 124 -15.47 -6.13 10.30
C ASN A 124 -14.40 -7.20 10.44
N VAL A 125 -14.75 -8.38 10.96
CA VAL A 125 -13.86 -9.56 10.98
C VAL A 125 -13.54 -10.03 9.56
N LYS A 126 -14.54 -10.09 8.68
CA LYS A 126 -14.32 -10.46 7.27
C LYS A 126 -13.46 -9.43 6.54
N ILE A 127 -13.75 -8.14 6.76
CA ILE A 127 -12.95 -7.04 6.20
C ILE A 127 -11.52 -7.14 6.72
N ALA A 128 -11.32 -7.28 8.04
CA ALA A 128 -9.99 -7.43 8.64
C ALA A 128 -9.19 -8.55 7.97
N LYS A 129 -9.78 -9.74 7.81
CA LYS A 129 -9.15 -10.88 7.14
C LYS A 129 -8.82 -10.67 5.66
N SER A 130 -9.52 -9.74 4.99
CA SER A 130 -9.22 -9.41 3.60
C SER A 130 -8.12 -8.36 3.46
N ILE A 131 -7.80 -7.62 4.53
CA ILE A 131 -6.82 -6.52 4.49
C ILE A 131 -5.61 -6.77 5.39
N ASP A 132 -5.64 -7.76 6.28
CA ASP A 132 -4.63 -7.99 7.30
C ASP A 132 -3.28 -8.41 6.72
N LYS A 133 -3.26 -9.38 5.80
CA LYS A 133 -2.05 -9.84 5.13
C LYS A 133 -1.38 -8.71 4.34
N ILE A 134 -2.15 -8.02 3.50
CA ILE A 134 -1.64 -6.92 2.68
C ILE A 134 -1.14 -5.75 3.56
N LEU A 135 -1.77 -5.49 4.70
CA LEU A 135 -1.30 -4.50 5.68
C LEU A 135 -0.05 -4.95 6.40
N ALA A 136 0.00 -6.20 6.86
CA ALA A 136 1.13 -6.74 7.60
C ALA A 136 2.42 -6.71 6.76
N GLU A 137 2.32 -7.11 5.49
CA GLU A 137 3.43 -7.10 4.54
C GLU A 137 3.92 -5.67 4.21
N ASN A 138 3.00 -4.73 3.96
CA ASN A 138 3.37 -3.37 3.53
C ASN A 138 3.73 -2.42 4.69
N THR A 139 3.23 -2.64 5.91
CA THR A 139 3.52 -1.77 7.07
C THR A 139 4.76 -2.18 7.85
N ASN A 140 5.40 -3.29 7.47
CA ASN A 140 6.61 -3.83 8.09
C ASN A 140 6.45 -4.07 9.62
N GLY A 141 5.23 -4.43 10.04
CA GLY A 141 4.91 -4.70 11.43
C GLY A 141 5.01 -3.49 12.36
N ASN A 142 4.71 -2.27 11.88
CA ASN A 142 4.67 -1.08 12.74
C ASN A 142 3.23 -0.81 13.22
N PRO A 143 2.89 -1.01 14.51
CA PRO A 143 1.53 -0.83 15.03
C PRO A 143 0.96 0.56 14.78
N ARG A 144 1.80 1.60 14.83
CA ARG A 144 1.37 2.98 14.56
C ARG A 144 0.97 3.17 13.10
N ASN A 145 1.72 2.58 12.17
CA ASN A 145 1.40 2.67 10.75
C ASN A 145 0.13 1.90 10.43
N ILE A 146 -0.05 0.71 11.01
CA ILE A 146 -1.27 -0.10 10.88
C ILE A 146 -2.49 0.69 11.37
N LYS A 147 -2.45 1.23 12.61
CA LYS A 147 -3.57 2.01 13.15
C LYS A 147 -3.87 3.27 12.33
N ARG A 148 -2.82 3.98 11.89
CA ARG A 148 -2.98 5.16 11.02
C ARG A 148 -3.66 4.81 9.70
N PHE A 149 -3.23 3.72 9.07
CA PHE A 149 -3.83 3.26 7.83
C PHE A 149 -5.29 2.89 8.03
N LEU A 150 -5.62 2.06 9.03
CA LEU A 150 -7.00 1.65 9.31
C LEU A 150 -7.91 2.83 9.62
N ASN A 151 -7.46 3.79 10.42
CA ASN A 151 -8.22 5.00 10.70
C ASN A 151 -8.50 5.81 9.42
N MET A 152 -7.50 5.94 8.55
CA MET A 152 -7.66 6.64 7.27
C MET A 152 -8.60 5.89 6.33
N LEU A 153 -8.53 4.57 6.29
CA LEU A 153 -9.40 3.71 5.49
C LEU A 153 -10.86 3.84 5.92
N LEU A 154 -11.14 3.76 7.23
CA LEU A 154 -12.48 3.97 7.78
C LEU A 154 -13.00 5.37 7.47
N LEU A 155 -12.18 6.40 7.70
CA LEU A 155 -12.55 7.79 7.41
C LEU A 155 -12.86 8.01 5.93
N ARG A 156 -12.01 7.53 5.02
CA ARG A 156 -12.20 7.68 3.57
C ARG A 156 -13.43 6.93 3.08
N THR A 157 -13.74 5.78 3.66
CA THR A 157 -14.96 5.03 3.33
C THR A 157 -16.22 5.78 3.73
N GLU A 158 -16.27 6.32 4.95
CA GLU A 158 -17.39 7.15 5.40
C GLU A 158 -17.55 8.42 4.57
N ILE A 159 -16.43 9.07 4.22
CA ILE A 159 -16.44 10.23 3.32
C ILE A 159 -17.00 9.85 1.94
N ALA A 160 -16.61 8.70 1.41
CA ALA A 160 -17.01 8.26 0.09
C ALA A 160 -18.50 7.87 0.03
N HIS A 161 -18.99 7.13 1.05
CA HIS A 161 -20.41 6.84 1.22
C HIS A 161 -21.24 8.12 1.31
N ASN A 162 -20.80 9.11 2.10
CA ASN A 162 -21.49 10.40 2.19
C ASN A 162 -21.46 11.24 0.89
N ARG A 163 -20.56 10.91 -0.05
CA ARG A 163 -20.54 11.49 -1.41
C ARG A 163 -21.41 10.73 -2.41
N GLY A 164 -22.02 9.62 -2.01
CA GLY A 164 -22.85 8.76 -2.86
C GLY A 164 -22.07 7.65 -3.58
N PHE A 165 -20.85 7.32 -3.14
CA PHE A 165 -20.08 6.20 -3.67
C PHE A 165 -20.37 4.89 -2.90
N ASP A 166 -21.63 4.45 -2.91
CA ASP A 166 -22.09 3.30 -2.11
C ASP A 166 -21.59 1.94 -2.64
N GLU A 167 -21.08 1.91 -3.88
CA GLU A 167 -20.55 0.73 -4.56
C GLU A 167 -19.11 0.37 -4.16
N LEU A 168 -18.46 1.21 -3.35
CA LEU A 168 -17.07 1.02 -2.95
C LEU A 168 -16.90 -0.17 -2.01
N LYS A 169 -16.13 -1.15 -2.47
CA LYS A 169 -15.66 -2.26 -1.63
C LYS A 169 -14.46 -1.85 -0.80
N MET A 170 -14.60 -1.86 0.52
CA MET A 170 -13.53 -1.57 1.49
C MET A 170 -12.20 -2.29 1.20
N PRO A 171 -12.15 -3.59 0.86
CA PRO A 171 -10.88 -4.27 0.59
C PRO A 171 -10.16 -3.75 -0.66
N VAL A 172 -10.92 -3.37 -1.69
CA VAL A 172 -10.37 -2.75 -2.91
C VAL A 172 -9.83 -1.36 -2.60
N LEU A 173 -10.55 -0.58 -1.79
CA LEU A 173 -10.08 0.73 -1.34
C LEU A 173 -8.79 0.61 -0.54
N ALA A 174 -8.69 -0.37 0.37
CA ALA A 174 -7.47 -0.64 1.11
C ALA A 174 -6.29 -0.96 0.18
N LYS A 175 -6.49 -1.85 -0.80
CA LYS A 175 -5.45 -2.19 -1.79
C LYS A 175 -4.98 -0.96 -2.59
N MET A 176 -5.91 -0.10 -3.01
CA MET A 176 -5.60 1.16 -3.71
C MET A 176 -4.88 2.17 -2.80
N MET A 177 -5.27 2.29 -1.53
CA MET A 177 -4.59 3.15 -0.55
C MET A 177 -3.16 2.68 -0.25
N LEU A 178 -2.91 1.37 -0.25
CA LEU A 178 -1.55 0.84 -0.10
C LEU A 178 -0.68 1.17 -1.31
N ALA A 179 -1.22 1.10 -2.52
CA ALA A 179 -0.51 1.58 -3.71
C ALA A 179 -0.21 3.09 -3.61
N GLU A 180 -1.17 3.91 -3.17
CA GLU A 180 -0.95 5.35 -2.97
C GLU A 180 0.17 5.64 -1.96
N GLN A 181 0.18 4.92 -0.83
CA GLN A 181 1.10 5.20 0.29
C GLN A 181 2.52 4.66 0.06
N TYR A 182 2.65 3.48 -0.55
CA TYR A 182 3.93 2.78 -0.67
C TYR A 182 4.49 2.77 -2.10
N ASN A 183 3.63 2.85 -3.11
CA ASN A 183 4.00 2.74 -4.53
C ASN A 183 3.40 3.91 -5.34
N TYR A 184 3.60 5.14 -4.88
CA TYR A 184 2.91 6.33 -5.41
C TYR A 184 3.10 6.52 -6.92
N ASP A 185 4.32 6.31 -7.44
CA ASP A 185 4.59 6.45 -8.88
C ASP A 185 3.88 5.39 -9.73
N PHE A 186 3.61 4.21 -9.18
CA PHE A 186 2.82 3.18 -9.82
C PHE A 186 1.33 3.50 -9.71
N TYR A 187 0.86 3.95 -8.55
CA TYR A 187 -0.51 4.44 -8.34
C TYR A 187 -0.88 5.55 -9.34
N LYS A 188 0.03 6.50 -9.61
CA LYS A 188 -0.16 7.50 -10.67
C LYS A 188 -0.24 6.88 -12.06
N ALA A 189 0.62 5.90 -12.33
CA ALA A 189 0.70 5.30 -13.65
C ALA A 189 -0.55 4.49 -13.99
N ILE A 190 -1.16 3.81 -13.00
CA ILE A 190 -2.47 3.15 -13.18
C ILE A 190 -3.52 4.16 -13.68
N ALA A 191 -3.57 5.37 -13.12
CA ALA A 191 -4.56 6.37 -13.51
C ALA A 191 -4.49 6.74 -15.00
N SER A 192 -3.28 6.82 -15.56
CA SER A 192 -3.05 7.14 -16.97
C SER A 192 -3.40 5.99 -17.92
N GLU A 193 -3.46 4.75 -17.42
CA GLU A 193 -3.71 3.52 -18.19
C GLU A 193 -5.17 3.05 -18.10
N LEU A 194 -6.02 3.78 -17.38
CA LEU A 194 -7.45 3.47 -17.29
C LEU A 194 -8.13 3.57 -18.67
N ARG A 195 -8.95 2.57 -18.97
CA ARG A 195 -9.89 2.56 -20.09
C ARG A 195 -11.07 3.50 -19.80
N GLU A 196 -11.90 3.78 -20.81
CA GLU A 196 -13.08 4.65 -20.66
C GLU A 196 -14.11 4.11 -19.64
N ASP A 197 -14.13 2.80 -19.44
CA ASP A 197 -14.94 2.10 -18.44
C ASP A 197 -14.35 2.16 -17.02
N GLY A 198 -13.16 2.74 -16.85
CA GLY A 198 -12.46 2.83 -15.56
C GLY A 198 -11.73 1.56 -15.14
N THR A 199 -11.61 0.56 -16.02
CA THR A 199 -10.80 -0.65 -15.76
C THR A 199 -9.37 -0.47 -16.29
N CYS A 200 -8.41 -1.21 -15.72
CA CYS A 200 -7.01 -1.14 -16.14
C CYS A 200 -6.57 -2.50 -16.76
N PRO A 201 -6.02 -2.51 -17.98
CA PRO A 201 -5.65 -3.73 -18.69
C PRO A 201 -4.51 -4.51 -18.02
N ALA A 202 -3.78 -3.90 -17.08
CA ALA A 202 -2.75 -4.59 -16.29
C ALA A 202 -3.34 -5.70 -15.40
N PHE A 203 -4.58 -5.53 -14.94
CA PHE A 203 -5.19 -6.45 -13.99
C PHE A 203 -5.88 -7.63 -14.66
N ASP A 204 -6.16 -7.54 -15.96
CA ASP A 204 -6.74 -8.62 -16.78
C ASP A 204 -5.75 -9.80 -16.98
N LEU A 205 -4.44 -9.56 -16.83
CA LEU A 205 -3.41 -10.58 -17.04
C LEU A 205 -3.04 -11.39 -15.80
N VAL A 206 -3.38 -10.90 -14.61
CA VAL A 206 -2.93 -11.51 -13.35
C VAL A 206 -3.64 -12.85 -13.15
N SER A 207 -4.92 -12.95 -13.52
CA SER A 207 -5.70 -14.19 -13.47
C SER A 207 -5.17 -15.29 -14.41
N GLU A 208 -4.66 -14.94 -15.60
CA GLU A 208 -4.05 -15.94 -16.51
C GLU A 208 -2.74 -16.56 -15.96
N SER A 209 -2.09 -15.88 -15.00
CA SER A 209 -0.86 -16.36 -14.38
C SER A 209 -1.10 -17.22 -13.13
N GLU A 210 -2.23 -17.00 -12.43
CA GLU A 210 -2.63 -17.78 -11.26
C GLU A 210 -3.16 -19.18 -11.66
N GLU A 211 -3.86 -19.30 -12.80
CA GLU A 211 -4.39 -20.59 -13.28
C GLU A 211 -3.30 -21.61 -13.69
N LYS A 212 -2.04 -21.19 -13.89
CA LYS A 212 -0.96 -22.08 -14.34
C LYS A 212 -0.15 -22.71 -13.22
N THR A 213 -0.45 -22.43 -11.96
CA THR A 213 0.37 -22.87 -10.81
C THR A 213 -0.25 -23.94 -9.92
N GLU A 214 -1.50 -24.37 -10.15
CA GLU A 214 -2.15 -25.38 -9.28
C GLU A 214 -2.17 -26.82 -9.82
N ASP A 215 -1.85 -27.08 -11.09
CA ASP A 215 -1.77 -28.45 -11.61
C ASP A 215 -0.31 -28.92 -11.78
N ASN A 216 0.31 -29.39 -10.69
CA ASN A 216 1.26 -30.51 -10.72
C ASN A 216 1.72 -30.92 -9.32
N ALA A 217 0.93 -31.76 -8.65
CA ALA A 217 1.45 -32.68 -7.64
C ALA A 217 0.61 -33.97 -7.64
N THR A 218 1.29 -35.12 -7.71
CA THR A 218 0.82 -36.52 -7.82
C THR A 218 0.41 -36.94 -9.23
N ASP A 219 0.91 -38.01 -9.87
CA ASP A 219 1.48 -39.27 -9.38
C ASP A 219 2.43 -39.91 -10.43
N THR A 220 3.30 -40.76 -9.92
CA THR A 220 4.40 -41.51 -10.52
C THR A 220 4.04 -42.56 -11.59
N GLY A 221 4.83 -42.56 -12.68
CA GLY A 221 5.42 -43.73 -13.36
C GLY A 221 4.54 -44.80 -14.02
N THR A 222 4.70 -45.00 -15.34
CA THR A 222 5.21 -46.24 -15.97
C THR A 222 5.41 -46.00 -17.48
N GLU A 223 6.58 -46.38 -17.99
CA GLU A 223 7.01 -46.30 -19.40
C GLU A 223 6.21 -47.21 -20.33
N SER A 224 6.01 -46.81 -21.59
CA SER A 224 6.19 -47.65 -22.80
C SER A 224 6.04 -46.83 -24.08
N GLU A 225 7.05 -46.97 -24.96
CA GLU A 225 7.14 -46.39 -26.30
C GLU A 225 6.11 -47.00 -27.27
N THR A 226 5.54 -46.21 -28.19
CA THR A 226 5.77 -46.31 -29.65
C THR A 226 4.88 -45.35 -30.45
N SER A 227 5.49 -44.89 -31.54
CA SER A 227 5.08 -44.00 -32.63
C SER A 227 3.72 -44.29 -33.29
N GLU A 228 3.02 -43.23 -33.71
CA GLU A 228 2.75 -42.93 -35.14
C GLU A 228 1.98 -41.60 -35.35
N THR A 229 2.34 -40.95 -36.45
CA THR A 229 1.84 -39.69 -37.05
C THR A 229 0.37 -39.86 -37.48
N SER A 230 -0.56 -38.93 -37.28
CA SER A 230 -0.85 -37.81 -38.21
C SER A 230 -2.13 -37.05 -37.80
N THR A 231 -2.11 -35.72 -37.98
CA THR A 231 -3.24 -34.82 -38.31
C THR A 231 -4.46 -34.73 -37.37
N GLU A 232 -4.58 -33.61 -36.64
CA GLU A 232 -5.51 -32.52 -36.99
C GLU A 232 -5.32 -31.26 -36.12
N GLN A 233 -5.31 -30.13 -36.81
CA GLN A 233 -5.25 -28.71 -36.42
C GLN A 233 -5.44 -28.33 -34.94
N SER A 234 -4.36 -27.86 -34.31
CA SER A 234 -4.42 -26.97 -33.14
C SER A 234 -4.23 -25.52 -33.60
N THR A 235 -5.34 -24.78 -33.71
CA THR A 235 -5.31 -23.32 -33.73
C THR A 235 -4.93 -22.83 -32.34
N LYS A 236 -3.66 -22.45 -32.17
CA LYS A 236 -3.22 -21.59 -31.05
C LYS A 236 -4.10 -20.34 -31.02
N PRO A 237 -4.78 -20.00 -29.92
CA PRO A 237 -5.19 -18.62 -29.71
C PRO A 237 -3.91 -17.81 -29.47
N GLU A 238 -3.69 -16.80 -30.30
CA GLU A 238 -2.67 -15.78 -30.08
C GLU A 238 -2.86 -15.15 -28.71
N SER A 239 -1.81 -15.19 -27.89
CA SER A 239 -1.70 -14.40 -26.68
C SER A 239 -1.78 -12.92 -27.05
N VAL A 240 -2.95 -12.30 -26.88
CA VAL A 240 -3.13 -10.85 -27.06
C VAL A 240 -2.44 -10.16 -25.88
N LYS A 241 -1.19 -9.75 -26.07
CA LYS A 241 -0.49 -8.91 -25.09
C LYS A 241 -1.25 -7.57 -25.03
N PRO A 242 -1.72 -7.12 -23.86
CA PRO A 242 -2.34 -5.81 -23.76
C PRO A 242 -1.34 -4.73 -24.18
N GLU A 243 -1.78 -3.87 -25.10
CA GLU A 243 -1.04 -2.67 -25.45
C GLU A 243 -1.23 -1.64 -24.34
N TYR A 244 -0.18 -1.42 -23.56
CA TYR A 244 -0.13 -0.32 -22.58
C TYR A 244 0.19 0.98 -23.30
N ARG A 245 -0.49 2.07 -22.92
CA ARG A 245 -0.28 3.40 -23.51
C ARG A 245 1.12 3.93 -23.21
N ASN A 246 1.66 3.60 -22.03
CA ASN A 246 2.96 4.05 -21.56
C ASN A 246 3.99 2.90 -21.48
N LYS A 247 5.13 3.09 -22.15
CA LYS A 247 6.27 2.13 -22.11
C LYS A 247 6.92 2.03 -20.72
N ASP A 248 6.84 3.08 -19.91
CA ASP A 248 7.39 3.09 -18.55
C ASP A 248 6.47 2.37 -17.56
N PHE A 249 5.17 2.25 -17.85
CA PHE A 249 4.25 1.46 -17.04
C PHE A 249 4.62 -0.03 -17.06
N LYS A 250 4.97 -0.57 -18.24
CA LYS A 250 5.43 -1.95 -18.36
C LYS A 250 6.68 -2.25 -17.52
N LYS A 251 7.64 -1.32 -17.48
CA LYS A 251 8.84 -1.48 -16.65
C LYS A 251 8.50 -1.52 -15.16
N LYS A 252 7.52 -0.72 -14.72
CA LYS A 252 7.04 -0.71 -13.33
C LYS A 252 6.36 -2.02 -12.97
N LEU A 253 5.57 -2.62 -13.86
CA LEU A 253 4.98 -3.94 -13.61
C LEU A 253 6.03 -5.04 -13.37
N ASP A 254 7.25 -4.86 -13.87
CA ASP A 254 8.32 -5.83 -13.67
C ASP A 254 8.97 -5.78 -12.28
N GLU A 255 8.75 -4.70 -11.51
CA GLU A 255 9.30 -4.53 -10.17
C GLU A 255 8.72 -5.54 -9.17
N GLU A 256 9.58 -6.11 -8.32
CA GLU A 256 9.20 -7.17 -7.37
C GLU A 256 8.14 -6.71 -6.36
N ALA A 257 8.24 -5.46 -5.89
CA ALA A 257 7.25 -4.85 -4.99
C ALA A 257 5.87 -4.72 -5.65
N ILE A 258 5.82 -4.42 -6.94
CA ILE A 258 4.56 -4.27 -7.69
C ILE A 258 3.95 -5.63 -8.01
N LYS A 259 4.78 -6.64 -8.33
CA LYS A 259 4.31 -8.03 -8.48
C LYS A 259 3.73 -8.58 -7.18
N ALA A 260 4.42 -8.36 -6.06
CA ALA A 260 3.90 -8.74 -4.74
C ALA A 260 2.57 -8.05 -4.44
N TRP A 261 2.45 -6.76 -4.73
CA TRP A 261 1.18 -6.04 -4.58
C TRP A 261 0.09 -6.54 -5.54
N MET A 262 0.41 -6.88 -6.79
CA MET A 262 -0.57 -7.40 -7.75
C MET A 262 -1.15 -8.74 -7.27
N GLY A 263 -0.32 -9.64 -6.75
CA GLY A 263 -0.72 -10.95 -6.22
C GLY A 263 -1.36 -10.93 -4.82
N THR A 264 -1.60 -9.75 -4.24
CA THR A 264 -2.38 -9.65 -3.00
C THR A 264 -3.87 -9.64 -3.32
N GLU A 265 -4.70 -10.26 -2.49
CA GLU A 265 -6.16 -10.11 -2.62
C GLU A 265 -6.62 -8.71 -2.18
N PRO A 266 -7.72 -8.16 -2.71
CA PRO A 266 -8.58 -8.69 -3.78
C PRO A 266 -8.03 -8.43 -5.20
N SER A 267 -8.46 -9.23 -6.18
CA SER A 267 -8.24 -8.93 -7.60
C SER A 267 -8.92 -7.61 -8.00
N LEU A 268 -8.26 -6.85 -8.87
CA LEU A 268 -8.76 -5.60 -9.43
C LEU A 268 -9.29 -5.79 -10.87
N GLU A 269 -9.39 -7.03 -11.33
CA GLU A 269 -9.92 -7.37 -12.65
C GLU A 269 -11.37 -6.88 -12.81
N GLY A 270 -11.64 -6.16 -13.90
CA GLY A 270 -12.97 -5.66 -14.22
C GLY A 270 -13.56 -4.64 -13.22
N VAL A 271 -12.77 -4.14 -12.26
CA VAL A 271 -13.22 -3.14 -11.29
C VAL A 271 -13.05 -1.74 -11.87
N ASP A 272 -14.11 -0.92 -11.80
CA ASP A 272 -14.01 0.52 -12.07
C ASP A 272 -13.24 1.20 -10.94
N LEU A 273 -12.02 1.66 -11.23
CA LEU A 273 -11.13 2.26 -10.23
C LEU A 273 -11.39 3.75 -10.01
N ARG A 274 -12.20 4.42 -10.85
CA ARG A 274 -12.43 5.87 -10.75
C ARG A 274 -13.00 6.29 -9.39
N PRO A 275 -14.05 5.64 -8.84
CA PRO A 275 -14.58 5.96 -7.52
C PRO A 275 -13.52 5.80 -6.41
N TYR A 276 -12.61 4.83 -6.54
CA TYR A 276 -11.55 4.58 -5.58
C TYR A 276 -10.49 5.66 -5.58
N TYR A 277 -10.12 6.18 -6.76
CA TYR A 277 -9.25 7.35 -6.86
C TYR A 277 -9.86 8.57 -6.17
N PHE A 278 -11.17 8.84 -6.39
CA PHE A 278 -11.89 9.93 -5.72
C PHE A 278 -12.02 9.74 -4.20
N ALA A 279 -12.13 8.50 -3.73
CA ALA A 279 -12.11 8.19 -2.30
C ALA A 279 -10.71 8.40 -1.69
N CYS A 280 -9.64 8.19 -2.47
CA CYS A 280 -8.26 8.37 -2.02
C CYS A 280 -7.76 9.82 -2.06
N THR A 281 -8.36 10.72 -2.86
CA THR A 281 -7.76 12.04 -3.15
C THR A 281 -7.60 12.94 -1.91
N GLU A 282 -6.35 13.12 -1.47
CA GLU A 282 -5.89 14.27 -0.66
C GLU A 282 -4.95 15.20 -1.43
N LYS A 283 -4.32 14.75 -2.54
CA LYS A 283 -3.18 15.46 -3.16
C LYS A 283 -3.35 15.87 -4.63
N GLU A 284 -4.03 15.09 -5.48
CA GLU A 284 -4.13 15.37 -6.93
C GLU A 284 -5.47 14.85 -7.50
N ASP A 285 -6.12 15.64 -8.36
CA ASP A 285 -7.28 15.21 -9.16
C ASP A 285 -6.79 14.50 -10.43
N PHE A 286 -6.86 13.18 -10.47
CA PHE A 286 -6.33 12.39 -11.61
C PHE A 286 -7.17 12.48 -12.90
N PHE A 287 -8.46 12.78 -12.79
CA PHE A 287 -9.38 12.74 -13.94
C PHE A 287 -9.76 14.12 -14.48
N PHE A 288 -9.99 15.08 -13.58
CA PHE A 288 -10.41 16.43 -13.96
C PHE A 288 -9.23 17.32 -14.39
N SER A 289 -8.00 16.92 -14.12
CA SER A 289 -6.79 17.57 -14.64
C SER A 289 -6.25 16.95 -15.95
N SER A 290 -7.13 16.27 -16.70
CA SER A 290 -6.83 15.73 -18.03
C SER A 290 -6.14 16.80 -18.89
N GLN A 291 -5.07 16.40 -19.60
CA GLN A 291 -4.41 17.25 -20.60
C GLN A 291 -5.45 17.81 -21.60
N GLU A 292 -6.50 17.07 -21.92
CA GLU A 292 -7.56 17.55 -22.83
C GLU A 292 -8.40 18.67 -22.24
N GLU A 293 -8.74 18.62 -20.94
CA GLU A 293 -9.47 19.69 -20.24
C GLU A 293 -8.60 20.96 -20.19
N ARG A 294 -7.31 20.79 -19.87
CA ARG A 294 -6.31 21.87 -19.91
C ARG A 294 -6.19 22.48 -21.31
N LEU A 295 -6.15 21.65 -22.35
CA LEU A 295 -6.09 22.10 -23.74
C LEU A 295 -7.40 22.79 -24.16
N ARG A 296 -8.57 22.30 -23.73
CA ARG A 296 -9.87 22.94 -23.96
C ARG A 296 -9.97 24.30 -23.30
N GLU A 297 -9.49 24.44 -22.06
CA GLU A 297 -9.42 25.72 -21.35
C GLU A 297 -8.49 26.72 -22.04
N ILE A 298 -7.36 26.25 -22.58
CA ILE A 298 -6.43 27.08 -23.36
C ILE A 298 -7.08 27.48 -24.70
N ILE A 299 -7.75 26.55 -25.39
CA ILE A 299 -8.47 26.84 -26.64
C ILE A 299 -9.57 27.88 -26.40
N GLN A 300 -10.36 27.75 -25.33
CA GLN A 300 -11.36 28.75 -24.95
C GLN A 300 -10.71 30.11 -24.62
N ALA A 301 -9.60 30.13 -23.89
CA ALA A 301 -8.90 31.37 -23.54
C ALA A 301 -8.31 32.07 -24.77
N VAL A 302 -7.79 31.32 -25.74
CA VAL A 302 -7.29 31.85 -27.02
C VAL A 302 -8.44 32.36 -27.89
N ARG A 303 -9.58 31.67 -27.90
CA ARG A 303 -10.81 32.11 -28.60
C ARG A 303 -11.46 33.34 -27.96
N GLY A 304 -11.32 33.52 -26.64
CA GLY A 304 -11.85 34.68 -25.91
C GLY A 304 -11.15 36.02 -26.21
N GLY A 305 -10.10 36.02 -27.05
CA GLY A 305 -9.41 37.21 -27.52
C GLY A 305 -8.10 37.52 -26.76
N LYS A 306 -7.45 38.64 -27.13
CA LYS A 306 -6.10 39.00 -26.65
C LYS A 306 -5.99 39.12 -25.12
N PHE A 307 -7.05 39.54 -24.44
CA PHE A 307 -7.06 39.74 -23.00
C PHE A 307 -7.06 38.42 -22.22
N THR A 308 -7.89 37.45 -22.62
CA THR A 308 -7.97 36.12 -22.01
C THR A 308 -6.81 35.21 -22.41
N ALA A 309 -6.27 35.37 -23.62
CA ALA A 309 -5.03 34.70 -24.01
C ALA A 309 -3.82 35.23 -23.20
N GLY A 310 -3.84 36.52 -22.86
CA GLY A 310 -2.80 37.16 -22.04
C GLY A 310 -2.76 36.63 -20.60
N SER A 311 -3.90 36.31 -20.00
CA SER A 311 -3.96 35.79 -18.62
C SER A 311 -3.41 34.37 -18.47
N ARG A 312 -3.44 33.56 -19.54
CA ARG A 312 -2.88 32.20 -19.58
C ARG A 312 -1.57 32.06 -20.36
N ASN A 313 -0.86 33.16 -20.60
CA ASN A 313 0.36 33.20 -21.42
C ASN A 313 1.47 32.26 -20.93
N GLU A 314 1.64 32.14 -19.61
CA GLU A 314 2.65 31.24 -19.03
C GLU A 314 2.34 29.75 -19.28
N GLN A 315 1.05 29.39 -19.30
CA GLN A 315 0.60 28.03 -19.61
C GLN A 315 0.73 27.74 -21.11
N ILE A 316 0.47 28.72 -21.98
CA ILE A 316 0.64 28.61 -23.44
C ILE A 316 2.12 28.40 -23.81
N LYS A 317 3.05 29.08 -23.12
CA LYS A 317 4.49 28.91 -23.35
C LYS A 317 5.04 27.56 -22.87
N LYS A 318 4.37 26.89 -21.93
CA LYS A 318 4.75 25.58 -21.39
C LYS A 318 4.14 24.40 -22.16
N LEU A 319 3.38 24.65 -23.23
CA LEU A 319 2.84 23.58 -24.09
C LEU A 319 3.96 22.85 -24.84
N GLU A 320 3.88 21.53 -24.88
CA GLU A 320 4.77 20.72 -25.70
C GLU A 320 4.39 20.84 -27.19
N ASN A 321 5.33 20.56 -28.10
CA ASN A 321 5.14 20.66 -29.55
C ASN A 321 3.88 19.95 -30.11
N PRO A 322 3.51 18.73 -29.69
CA PRO A 322 2.28 18.08 -30.18
C PRO A 322 1.02 18.80 -29.71
N ASP A 323 0.96 19.22 -28.44
CA ASP A 323 -0.16 19.95 -27.84
C ASP A 323 -0.36 21.32 -28.50
N ALA A 324 0.74 22.04 -28.76
CA ALA A 324 0.71 23.34 -29.43
C ALA A 324 0.14 23.22 -30.86
N LYS A 325 0.50 22.16 -31.60
CA LYS A 325 -0.06 21.88 -32.93
C LYS A 325 -1.55 21.56 -32.87
N TYR A 326 -1.98 20.78 -31.88
CA TYR A 326 -3.40 20.47 -31.68
C TYR A 326 -4.22 21.74 -31.41
N VAL A 327 -3.79 22.57 -30.45
CA VAL A 327 -4.43 23.85 -30.14
C VAL A 327 -4.46 24.78 -31.35
N PHE A 328 -3.36 24.87 -32.10
CA PHE A 328 -3.29 25.69 -33.32
C PHE A 328 -4.24 25.21 -34.43
N ASN A 329 -4.34 23.91 -34.65
CA ASN A 329 -5.24 23.34 -35.66
C ASN A 329 -6.70 23.58 -35.29
N VAL A 330 -7.07 23.40 -34.02
CA VAL A 330 -8.46 23.59 -33.55
C VAL A 330 -8.86 25.07 -33.55
N VAL A 331 -7.94 25.99 -33.29
CA VAL A 331 -8.20 27.44 -33.36
C VAL A 331 -8.27 27.90 -34.82
N SER A 332 -7.38 27.43 -35.69
CA SER A 332 -7.31 27.85 -37.11
C SER A 332 -8.46 27.35 -37.97
N GLN A 333 -9.08 26.21 -37.64
CA GLN A 333 -10.28 25.71 -38.32
C GLN A 333 -11.57 26.51 -38.04
N SER A 334 -11.52 27.42 -37.07
CA SER A 334 -12.69 28.19 -36.60
C SER A 334 -12.53 29.71 -36.77
N MET A 335 -11.54 30.16 -37.53
CA MET A 335 -11.51 31.48 -38.18
C MET A 335 -12.05 31.33 -39.60
#